data_AF-A0A2E6QDP8-F1
#
_entry.id   AF-A0A2E6QDP8-F1
#
_cell.length_a   1.000
_cell.length_b   1.000
_cell.length_c   1.000
_cell.angle_alpha   90.00
_cell.angle_beta   90.00
_cell.angle_gamma   90.00
#
_symmetry.space_group_name_H-M   'P 1'
#
loop_
_entity.id
_entity.type
_entity.pdbx_description
1 polymer ?
#
loop_
_entity_poly.entity_id
_entity_poly.type
_entity_poly.pdbx_seq_one_letter_code
_entity_poly.pdbx_strand_id
1 'polypeptide(L)'
;MSAIQKLIRFHRFQLDERRRGLKRLEDELAAAEEKVVALTVQIEKEKLLASQDFQASRDYGNFIEAALERLKAMEGEREIAAGRVDAAREEVREAFAEVKKYEITQANRDAEAARETERRERVELDEIALNNHRLRR
;
A
#
# COMPACT_ATOMS: atom_id res chain seq x y z
N MET A 1 -27.14 -9.89 -5.46
CA MET A 1 -25.66 -9.78 -5.33
C MET A 1 -25.08 -11.17 -5.39
N SER A 2 -24.26 -11.47 -6.42
CA SER A 2 -23.64 -12.80 -6.61
C SER A 2 -22.66 -13.12 -5.47
N ALA A 3 -22.41 -14.41 -5.19
CA ALA A 3 -21.45 -14.85 -4.17
C ALA A 3 -20.05 -14.26 -4.41
N ILE A 4 -19.61 -14.14 -5.68
CA ILE A 4 -18.32 -13.53 -6.05
C ILE A 4 -18.28 -12.03 -5.71
N GLN A 5 -19.37 -11.30 -5.94
CA GLN A 5 -19.43 -9.86 -5.60
C GLN A 5 -19.25 -9.63 -4.09
N LYS A 6 -19.80 -10.54 -3.26
CA LYS A 6 -19.59 -10.49 -1.80
C LYS A 6 -18.13 -10.75 -1.44
N LEU A 7 -17.48 -11.73 -2.09
CA LEU A 7 -16.05 -12.01 -1.90
C LEU A 7 -15.17 -10.83 -2.30
N ILE A 8 -15.42 -10.21 -3.45
CA ILE A 8 -14.67 -9.01 -3.90
C ILE A 8 -14.81 -7.89 -2.88
N ARG A 9 -16.03 -7.64 -2.38
CA ARG A 9 -16.25 -6.60 -1.35
C ARG A 9 -15.47 -6.90 -0.06
N PHE A 10 -15.47 -8.15 0.38
CA PHE A 10 -14.72 -8.59 1.55
C PHE A 10 -13.20 -8.40 1.36
N HIS A 11 -12.65 -8.85 0.24
CA HIS A 11 -11.22 -8.70 -0.03
C HIS A 11 -10.79 -7.25 -0.25
N ARG A 12 -11.65 -6.41 -0.84
CA ARG A 12 -11.41 -4.96 -0.92
C ARG A 12 -11.34 -4.33 0.47
N PHE A 13 -12.24 -4.71 1.38
CA PHE A 13 -12.19 -4.24 2.76
C PHE A 13 -10.89 -4.68 3.46
N GLN A 14 -10.46 -5.93 3.26
CA GLN A 14 -9.17 -6.40 3.79
C GLN A 14 -7.99 -5.62 3.20
N LEU A 15 -7.98 -5.33 1.90
CA LEU A 15 -6.95 -4.51 1.26
C LEU A 15 -6.91 -3.10 1.88
N ASP A 16 -8.06 -2.49 2.11
CA ASP A 16 -8.13 -1.17 2.74
C ASP A 16 -7.63 -1.18 4.19
N GLU A 17 -7.92 -2.24 4.96
CA GLU A 17 -7.35 -2.46 6.29
C GLU A 17 -5.82 -2.58 6.25
N ARG A 18 -5.28 -3.37 5.31
CA ARG A 18 -3.82 -3.52 5.14
C ARG A 18 -3.17 -2.19 4.73
N ARG A 19 -3.79 -1.42 3.84
CA ARG A 19 -3.32 -0.07 3.47
C ARG A 19 -3.33 0.90 4.65
N ARG A 20 -4.37 0.85 5.49
CA ARG A 20 -4.39 1.62 6.75
C ARG A 20 -3.29 1.18 7.71
N GLY A 21 -2.99 -0.12 7.77
CA GLY A 21 -1.86 -0.67 8.52
C GLY A 21 -0.52 -0.14 8.00
N LEU A 22 -0.28 -0.26 6.69
CA LEU A 22 0.92 0.24 6.03
C LEU A 22 1.14 1.73 6.30
N LYS A 23 0.09 2.56 6.14
CA LYS A 23 0.20 4.00 6.40
C LYS A 23 0.67 4.30 7.84
N ARG A 24 0.12 3.60 8.83
CA ARG A 24 0.53 3.78 10.24
C ARG A 24 2.01 3.44 10.44
N LEU A 25 2.51 2.38 9.81
CA LEU A 25 3.92 2.00 9.88
C LEU A 25 4.82 3.01 9.13
N GLU A 26 4.36 3.56 8.02
CA GLU A 26 5.06 4.63 7.29
C GLU A 26 5.14 5.92 8.13
N ASP A 27 4.06 6.26 8.84
CA ASP A 27 4.03 7.40 9.78
C ASP A 27 5.01 7.17 10.96
N GLU A 28 5.07 5.94 11.50
CA GLU A 28 6.04 5.56 12.54
C GLU A 28 7.49 5.66 12.06
N LEU A 29 7.78 5.19 10.84
CA LEU A 29 9.10 5.30 10.22
C LEU A 29 9.49 6.77 10.01
N ALA A 30 8.59 7.58 9.47
CA ALA A 30 8.83 9.01 9.28
C ALA A 30 9.14 9.72 10.59
N ALA A 31 8.42 9.40 11.67
CA ALA A 31 8.71 9.95 13.00
C ALA A 31 10.07 9.51 13.56
N ALA A 32 10.51 8.28 13.27
CA ALA A 32 11.85 7.81 13.65
C ALA A 32 12.94 8.55 12.85
N GLU A 33 12.74 8.75 11.56
CA GLU A 33 13.64 9.51 10.69
C GLU A 33 13.78 10.97 11.13
N GLU A 34 12.67 11.61 11.51
CA GLU A 34 12.69 12.99 12.02
C GLU A 34 13.52 13.10 13.30
N LYS A 35 13.41 12.13 14.21
CA LYS A 35 14.23 12.10 15.44
C LYS A 35 15.72 11.94 15.15
N VAL A 36 16.08 11.09 14.19
CA VAL A 36 17.46 10.92 13.73
C VAL A 36 18.00 12.23 13.18
N VAL A 37 17.26 12.88 12.28
CA VAL A 37 17.65 14.17 11.70
C VAL A 37 17.80 15.25 12.78
N ALA A 38 16.86 15.34 13.72
CA ALA A 38 16.91 16.30 14.81
C ALA A 38 18.16 16.13 15.68
N LEU A 39 18.53 14.89 16.02
CA LEU A 39 19.73 14.61 16.79
C LEU A 39 21.00 14.96 16.00
N THR A 40 21.07 14.62 14.72
CA THR A 40 22.21 14.98 13.86
C THR A 40 22.39 16.49 13.75
N VAL A 41 21.30 17.24 13.60
CA VAL A 41 21.34 18.71 13.59
C VAL A 41 21.81 19.26 14.94
N GLN A 42 21.40 18.64 16.06
CA GLN A 42 21.88 19.04 17.39
C GLN A 42 23.39 18.80 17.53
N ILE A 43 23.88 17.64 17.09
CA ILE A 43 25.31 17.30 17.11
C ILE A 43 26.14 18.36 16.35
N GLU A 44 25.73 18.75 15.14
CA GLU A 44 26.46 19.74 14.35
C GLU A 44 26.43 21.14 15.00
N LYS A 45 25.35 21.52 15.68
CA LYS A 45 25.30 22.77 16.46
C LYS A 45 26.28 22.76 17.61
N GLU A 46 26.30 21.68 18.39
CA GLU A 46 27.21 21.53 19.54
C GLU A 46 28.68 21.51 19.09
N LYS A 47 28.97 20.88 17.96
CA LYS A 47 30.29 20.89 17.33
C LYS A 47 30.76 22.29 16.97
N LEU A 48 29.86 23.11 16.39
CA LEU A 48 30.18 24.49 16.04
C LEU A 48 30.47 25.32 17.30
N LEU A 49 29.67 25.17 18.35
CA LEU A 49 29.86 25.86 19.63
C LEU A 49 31.18 25.46 20.29
N ALA A 50 31.48 24.16 20.33
CA ALA A 50 32.74 23.62 20.86
C ALA A 50 33.97 24.15 20.12
N SER A 51 33.86 24.44 18.81
CA SER A 51 34.96 25.02 18.03
C SER A 51 35.22 26.51 18.33
N GLN A 52 34.25 27.20 18.94
CA GLN A 52 34.31 28.63 19.23
C GLN A 52 34.65 28.94 20.70
N ASP A 53 34.35 28.03 21.63
CA ASP A 53 34.58 28.20 23.07
C ASP A 53 35.41 27.05 23.65
N PHE A 54 36.52 27.39 24.31
CA PHE A 54 37.43 26.44 24.96
C PHE A 54 36.78 25.67 26.12
N GLN A 55 35.85 26.30 26.86
CA GLN A 55 35.11 25.59 27.91
C GLN A 55 34.15 24.57 27.30
N ALA A 56 33.39 24.96 26.27
CA ALA A 56 32.51 24.06 25.52
C ALA A 56 33.28 22.90 24.87
N SER A 57 34.51 23.13 24.40
CA SER A 57 35.35 22.07 23.82
C SER A 57 35.68 20.94 24.80
N ARG A 58 35.77 21.19 26.12
CA ARG A 58 36.00 20.11 27.10
C ARG A 58 34.78 19.23 27.28
N ASP A 59 33.60 19.83 27.39
CA ASP A 59 32.35 19.10 27.66
C ASP A 59 31.83 18.37 26.40
N TYR A 60 32.19 18.87 25.22
CA TYR A 60 31.81 18.30 23.93
C TYR A 60 32.27 16.84 23.73
N GLY A 61 33.42 16.45 24.27
CA GLY A 61 33.94 15.09 24.13
C GLY A 61 33.02 14.02 24.71
N ASN A 62 32.52 14.24 25.94
CA ASN A 62 31.56 13.32 26.58
C ASN A 62 30.19 13.37 25.90
N PHE A 63 29.78 14.56 25.44
CA PHE A 63 28.52 14.72 24.72
C PHE A 63 28.50 13.95 23.41
N ILE A 64 29.55 14.05 22.59
CA ILE A 64 29.57 13.42 21.26
C ILE A 64 29.56 11.90 21.35
N GLU A 65 30.25 11.30 22.32
CA GLU A 65 30.22 9.85 22.55
C GLU A 65 28.79 9.38 22.85
N ALA A 66 28.13 10.01 23.83
CA ALA A 66 26.75 9.68 24.18
C ALA A 66 25.76 9.95 23.04
N ALA A 67 25.97 11.02 22.27
CA ALA A 67 25.12 11.38 21.14
C ALA A 67 25.26 10.37 19.98
N LEU A 68 26.47 9.88 19.71
CA LEU A 68 26.72 8.85 18.69
C LEU A 68 26.14 7.49 19.09
N GLU A 69 26.25 7.09 20.37
CA GLU A 69 25.59 5.87 20.85
C GLU A 69 24.07 5.95 20.70
N ARG A 70 23.48 7.10 21.04
CA ARG A 70 22.06 7.34 20.87
C ARG A 70 21.65 7.36 19.40
N LEU A 71 22.46 7.96 18.52
CA LEU A 71 22.22 7.98 17.09
C LEU A 71 22.19 6.56 16.53
N LYS A 72 23.18 5.73 16.89
CA LYS A 72 23.25 4.32 16.48
C LYS A 72 22.02 3.52 16.95
N ALA A 73 21.55 3.76 18.17
CA ALA A 73 20.33 3.12 18.67
C ALA A 73 19.09 3.55 17.85
N MET A 74 18.95 4.84 17.57
CA MET A 74 17.84 5.40 16.77
C MET A 74 17.88 4.91 15.32
N GLU A 75 19.07 4.76 14.73
CA GLU A 75 19.25 4.17 13.41
C GLU A 75 18.83 2.69 13.39
N GLY A 76 19.18 1.92 14.42
CA GLY A 76 18.70 0.54 14.56
C GLY A 76 17.17 0.44 14.69
N GLU A 77 16.55 1.33 15.46
CA GLU A 77 15.09 1.42 15.56
C GLU A 77 14.45 1.78 14.20
N ARG A 78 15.05 2.72 13.46
CA ARG A 78 14.63 3.11 12.12
C ARG A 78 14.72 1.94 11.14
N GLU A 79 15.81 1.17 11.15
CA GLU A 79 15.96 -0.01 10.28
C GLU A 79 14.90 -1.07 10.57
N ILE A 80 14.61 -1.32 11.85
CA ILE A 80 13.53 -2.24 12.25
C ILE A 80 12.17 -1.73 11.74
N ALA A 81 11.89 -0.43 11.87
CA ALA A 81 10.66 0.17 11.37
C ALA A 81 10.57 0.07 9.83
N ALA A 82 11.66 0.30 9.12
CA ALA A 82 11.74 0.16 7.66
C ALA A 82 11.44 -1.28 7.22
N GLY A 83 12.02 -2.27 7.90
CA GLY A 83 11.73 -3.68 7.62
C GLY A 83 10.25 -4.04 7.82
N ARG A 84 9.58 -3.44 8.82
CA ARG A 84 8.13 -3.62 9.03
C ARG A 84 7.30 -2.98 7.91
N VAL A 85 7.69 -1.80 7.44
CA VAL A 85 7.05 -1.14 6.29
C VAL A 85 7.16 -2.00 5.05
N ASP A 86 8.34 -2.55 4.77
CA ASP A 86 8.55 -3.41 3.59
C ASP A 86 7.74 -4.71 3.68
N ALA A 87 7.68 -5.35 4.85
CA ALA A 87 6.80 -6.50 5.05
C ALA A 87 5.32 -6.14 4.82
N ALA A 88 4.84 -5.02 5.36
CA ALA A 88 3.47 -4.55 5.17
C ALA A 88 3.16 -4.18 3.71
N ARG A 89 4.15 -3.69 2.95
CA ARG A 89 4.01 -3.44 1.51
C ARG A 89 3.78 -4.73 0.74
N GLU A 90 4.47 -5.81 1.12
CA GLU A 90 4.25 -7.13 0.51
C GLU A 90 2.84 -7.64 0.81
N GLU A 91 2.37 -7.54 2.06
CA GLU A 91 1.00 -7.95 2.42
C GLU A 91 -0.07 -7.17 1.64
N VAL A 92 0.14 -5.87 1.42
CA VAL A 92 -0.76 -5.05 0.59
C VAL A 92 -0.73 -5.52 -0.87
N ARG A 93 0.45 -5.88 -1.39
CA ARG A 93 0.60 -6.39 -2.75
C ARG A 93 -0.13 -7.71 -2.93
N GLU A 94 0.03 -8.65 -2.01
CA GLU A 94 -0.66 -9.94 -2.00
C GLU A 94 -2.19 -9.75 -1.92
N ALA A 95 -2.66 -8.92 -1.00
CA ALA A 95 -4.10 -8.62 -0.87
C ALA A 95 -4.67 -7.99 -2.16
N PHE A 96 -3.91 -7.13 -2.83
CA PHE A 96 -4.32 -6.54 -4.09
C PHE A 96 -4.40 -7.58 -5.22
N ALA A 97 -3.44 -8.51 -5.29
CA ALA A 97 -3.46 -9.60 -6.26
C ALA A 97 -4.70 -10.50 -6.09
N GLU A 98 -5.08 -10.82 -4.85
CA GLU A 98 -6.30 -11.60 -4.58
C GLU A 98 -7.56 -10.84 -5.01
N VAL A 99 -7.69 -9.55 -4.70
CA VAL A 99 -8.82 -8.72 -5.19
C VAL A 99 -8.90 -8.80 -6.72
N LYS A 100 -7.77 -8.63 -7.42
CA LYS A 100 -7.73 -8.64 -8.89
C LYS A 100 -8.13 -9.99 -9.48
N LYS A 101 -7.71 -11.10 -8.87
CA LYS A 101 -8.10 -12.45 -9.28
C LYS A 101 -9.62 -12.64 -9.26
N TYR A 102 -10.29 -12.18 -8.19
CA TYR A 102 -11.75 -12.25 -8.13
C TYR A 102 -12.43 -11.30 -9.11
N GLU A 103 -11.92 -10.09 -9.30
CA GLU A 103 -12.44 -9.12 -10.27
C GLU A 103 -12.37 -9.68 -11.71
N ILE A 104 -11.24 -10.27 -12.11
CA ILE A 104 -11.08 -10.90 -13.43
C ILE A 104 -12.06 -12.07 -13.59
N THR A 105 -12.19 -12.91 -12.55
CA THR A 105 -13.14 -14.03 -12.57
C THR A 105 -14.58 -13.55 -12.77
N GLN A 106 -14.97 -12.46 -12.10
CA GLN A 106 -16.29 -11.88 -12.30
C GLN A 106 -16.46 -11.31 -13.70
N ALA A 107 -15.48 -10.55 -14.20
CA ALA A 107 -15.53 -9.95 -15.53
C ALA A 107 -15.69 -11.01 -16.63
N ASN A 108 -15.00 -12.15 -16.51
CA ASN A 108 -15.14 -13.27 -17.44
C ASN A 108 -16.56 -13.87 -17.43
N ARG A 109 -17.16 -14.04 -16.24
CA ARG A 109 -18.54 -14.52 -16.10
C ARG A 109 -19.55 -13.56 -16.67
N ASP A 110 -19.37 -12.26 -16.42
CA ASP A 110 -20.25 -11.22 -16.92
C ASP A 110 -20.17 -11.15 -18.47
N ALA A 111 -18.97 -11.32 -19.04
CA ALA A 111 -18.77 -11.38 -20.49
C ALA A 111 -19.41 -12.64 -21.13
N GLU A 112 -19.30 -13.79 -20.48
CA GLU A 112 -19.94 -15.03 -20.96
C GLU A 112 -21.47 -14.92 -20.93
N ALA A 113 -22.03 -14.39 -19.83
CA ALA A 113 -23.46 -14.13 -19.71
C ALA A 113 -23.96 -13.16 -20.78
N ALA A 114 -23.22 -12.08 -21.05
CA ALA A 114 -23.56 -11.13 -22.10
C ALA A 114 -23.58 -11.78 -23.50
N ARG A 115 -22.59 -12.61 -23.82
CA ARG A 115 -22.54 -13.35 -25.10
C ARG A 115 -23.71 -14.32 -25.25
N GLU A 116 -24.09 -15.01 -24.18
CA GLU A 116 -25.23 -15.93 -24.21
C GLU A 116 -26.56 -15.20 -24.39
N THR A 117 -26.74 -14.03 -23.76
CA THR A 117 -27.91 -13.17 -23.99
C THR A 117 -27.95 -12.68 -25.43
N GLU A 118 -26.84 -12.15 -25.95
CA GLU A 118 -26.75 -11.67 -27.33
C GLU A 118 -27.03 -12.80 -28.35
N ARG A 119 -26.54 -14.02 -28.06
CA ARG A 119 -26.82 -15.20 -28.88
C ARG A 119 -28.32 -15.52 -28.90
N ARG A 120 -28.99 -15.48 -27.74
CA ARG A 120 -30.44 -15.74 -27.63
C ARG A 120 -31.25 -14.69 -28.38
N GLU A 121 -30.91 -13.41 -28.19
CA GLU A 121 -31.57 -12.30 -28.88
C GLU A 121 -31.42 -12.41 -30.40
N ARG A 122 -30.23 -12.76 -30.91
CA ARG A 122 -30.02 -12.99 -32.34
C ARG A 122 -30.90 -14.13 -32.88
N VAL A 123 -30.98 -15.26 -32.17
CA VAL A 123 -31.82 -16.39 -32.58
C VAL A 123 -33.30 -15.99 -32.63
N GLU A 124 -33.78 -15.24 -31.63
CA GLU A 124 -35.17 -14.76 -31.59
C GLU A 124 -35.47 -13.78 -32.74
N LEU A 125 -34.55 -12.85 -33.03
CA LEU A 125 -34.69 -11.91 -34.15
C LEU A 125 -34.71 -12.64 -35.51
N ASP A 126 -33.86 -13.66 -35.68
CA ASP A 126 -33.82 -14.48 -36.89
C ASP A 126 -35.15 -15.25 -37.09
N GLU A 127 -35.72 -15.81 -36.01
CA GLU A 127 -37.02 -16.48 -36.05
C GLU A 127 -38.15 -15.51 -36.45
N ILE A 128 -38.17 -14.30 -35.89
CA ILE A 128 -39.14 -13.25 -36.25
C ILE A 128 -38.98 -12.85 -37.73
N ALA A 129 -37.75 -12.68 -38.21
CA ALA A 129 -37.48 -12.33 -39.60
C ALA A 129 -37.97 -13.42 -40.57
N LEU A 130 -37.73 -14.70 -40.26
CA LEU A 130 -38.20 -15.84 -41.05
C LEU A 130 -39.74 -15.92 -41.09
N ASN A 131 -40.40 -15.71 -39.95
CA ASN A 131 -41.86 -15.70 -39.89
C ASN A 131 -42.47 -14.55 -40.69
N ASN A 132 -41.91 -13.34 -40.57
CA ASN A 132 -42.34 -12.19 -41.37
C ASN A 132 -42.13 -12.40 -42.88
N HIS A 133 -41.01 -13.03 -43.27
CA HIS A 133 -40.76 -13.36 -44.68
C HIS A 133 -41.79 -14.37 -45.21
N ARG A 134 -42.19 -15.37 -44.40
CA ARG A 134 -43.22 -16.35 -44.77
C ARG A 134 -44.60 -15.71 -44.96
N LEU A 135 -44.96 -14.71 -44.14
CA LEU A 135 -46.24 -13.99 -44.23
C LEU A 135 -46.34 -13.04 -45.44
N ARG A 136 -45.22 -12.72 -46.10
CA ARG A 136 -45.18 -11.84 -47.28
C ARG A 136 -45.25 -12.58 -48.62
N ARG A 137 -45.29 -13.92 -48.61
CA ARG A 137 -45.59 -14.76 -49.80
C ARG A 137 -47.05 -15.14 -49.83
#